data_AF-A0A7S0XX72-F1
#
_entry.id   AF-A0A7S0XX72-F1
#
_cell.length_a   1.000
_cell.length_b   1.000
_cell.length_c   1.000
_cell.angle_alpha   90.00
_cell.angle_beta   90.00
_cell.angle_gamma   90.00
#
_symmetry.space_group_name_H-M   'P 1'
#
loop_
_entity.id
_entity.type
_entity.pdbx_description
1 polymer ?
#
loop_
_entity_poly.entity_id
_entity_poly.type
_entity_poly.pdbx_seq_one_letter_code
_entity_poly.pdbx_strand_id
1 'polypeptide(L)'
;CTIDWFFPWPEEGLIAVAGQQLADIGLEETLQKSVIDQCMQFQVRTQVMSARYQSEVNRFNYVTPTSYLELISTFKSLLNVKKEEVGSAKSRYEVGLGKLLSCAEDVAVMEVELTDLQPVLKKKTGEVEEL
;
A
#
# COMPACT_ATOMS: atom_id res chain seq x y z
N CYS A 1 -23.00 -7.21 -47.78
CA CYS A 1 -23.10 -6.94 -46.34
C CYS A 1 -22.41 -8.10 -45.62
N THR A 2 -21.40 -7.84 -44.79
CA THR A 2 -20.62 -8.87 -44.09
C THR A 2 -20.97 -8.80 -42.60
N ILE A 3 -21.31 -9.94 -42.00
CA ILE A 3 -21.64 -10.03 -40.58
C ILE A 3 -20.36 -10.36 -39.81
N ASP A 4 -20.07 -9.60 -38.76
CA ASP A 4 -18.97 -9.87 -37.82
C ASP A 4 -19.54 -10.33 -36.47
N TRP A 5 -18.98 -11.41 -35.92
CA TRP A 5 -19.48 -12.08 -34.73
C TRP A 5 -18.54 -11.85 -33.56
N PHE A 6 -19.08 -11.34 -32.44
CA PHE A 6 -18.34 -11.12 -31.22
C PHE A 6 -18.75 -12.13 -30.16
N PHE A 7 -17.75 -12.81 -29.60
CA PHE A 7 -17.93 -13.78 -28.52
C PHE A 7 -17.49 -13.18 -27.18
N PRO A 8 -17.95 -13.74 -26.05
CA PRO A 8 -17.38 -13.45 -24.75
C PRO A 8 -15.86 -13.65 -24.77
N TRP A 9 -15.15 -12.85 -24.00
CA TRP A 9 -13.68 -12.96 -23.95
C TRP A 9 -13.27 -14.33 -23.40
N PRO A 10 -12.35 -15.03 -24.07
CA PRO A 10 -11.75 -16.25 -23.53
C PRO A 10 -10.85 -15.92 -22.34
N GLU A 11 -10.49 -16.94 -21.56
CA GLU A 11 -9.61 -16.78 -20.40
C GLU A 11 -8.26 -16.19 -20.79
N GLU A 12 -7.67 -16.60 -21.91
CA GLU A 12 -6.40 -16.02 -22.37
C GLU A 12 -6.53 -14.53 -22.71
N GLY A 13 -7.69 -14.13 -23.24
CA GLY A 13 -7.99 -12.72 -23.52
C GLY A 13 -8.10 -11.89 -22.23
N LEU A 14 -8.76 -12.44 -21.20
CA LEU A 14 -8.85 -11.80 -19.89
C LEU A 14 -7.48 -11.64 -19.22
N ILE A 15 -6.63 -12.66 -19.32
CA ILE A 15 -5.24 -12.64 -18.81
C ILE A 15 -4.43 -11.58 -19.56
N ALA A 16 -4.51 -11.52 -20.89
CA ALA A 16 -3.76 -10.56 -21.69
C ALA A 16 -4.14 -9.11 -21.34
N VAL A 17 -5.44 -8.82 -21.22
CA VAL A 17 -5.92 -7.48 -20.89
C VAL A 17 -5.51 -7.07 -19.47
N ALA A 18 -5.66 -7.98 -18.49
CA ALA A 18 -5.19 -7.72 -17.13
C ALA A 18 -3.67 -7.54 -17.08
N GLY A 19 -2.91 -8.36 -17.81
CA GLY A 19 -1.46 -8.22 -17.91
C GLY A 19 -1.04 -6.85 -18.44
N GLN A 20 -1.72 -6.34 -19.46
CA GLN A 20 -1.46 -5.01 -19.99
C GLN A 20 -1.83 -3.89 -19.00
N GLN A 21 -2.99 -3.96 -18.34
CA GLN A 21 -3.44 -2.93 -17.40
C GLN A 21 -2.68 -2.91 -16.08
N LEU A 22 -2.19 -4.07 -15.65
CA LEU A 22 -1.46 -4.25 -14.38
C LEU A 22 0.07 -4.18 -14.55
N ALA A 23 0.58 -3.90 -15.75
CA ALA A 23 2.01 -3.93 -16.08
C ALA A 23 2.87 -2.98 -15.23
N ASP A 24 2.33 -1.82 -14.90
CA ASP A 24 3.02 -0.67 -14.29
C ASP A 24 2.86 -0.59 -12.75
N ILE A 25 2.34 -1.64 -12.11
CA ILE A 25 2.01 -1.62 -10.67
C ILE A 25 3.24 -1.84 -9.77
N GLY A 26 4.36 -2.27 -10.37
CA GLY A 26 5.63 -2.49 -9.65
C GLY A 26 5.53 -3.60 -8.61
N LEU A 27 4.78 -4.67 -8.92
CA LEU A 27 4.78 -5.90 -8.13
C LEU A 27 5.91 -6.81 -8.59
N GLU A 28 6.33 -7.73 -7.72
CA GLU A 28 7.18 -8.85 -8.12
C GLU A 28 6.48 -9.68 -9.21
N GLU A 29 7.22 -10.15 -10.21
CA GLU A 29 6.68 -10.84 -11.38
C GLU A 29 5.81 -12.05 -11.02
N THR A 30 6.23 -12.82 -10.01
CA THR A 30 5.50 -14.01 -9.52
C THR A 30 4.14 -13.61 -8.94
N LEU A 31 4.12 -12.61 -8.07
CA LEU A 31 2.92 -12.06 -7.46
C LEU A 31 2.02 -11.39 -8.49
N GLN A 32 2.59 -10.65 -9.44
CA GLN A 32 1.85 -10.00 -10.52
C GLN A 32 1.10 -11.03 -11.38
N LYS A 33 1.76 -12.14 -11.75
CA LYS A 33 1.13 -13.27 -12.44
C LYS A 33 -0.04 -13.85 -11.64
N SER A 34 0.14 -14.05 -10.33
CA SER A 34 -0.96 -14.52 -9.47
C SER A 34 -2.13 -13.54 -9.42
N VAL A 35 -1.87 -12.23 -9.34
CA VAL A 35 -2.93 -11.21 -9.33
C VAL A 35 -3.69 -11.20 -10.66
N ILE A 36 -2.98 -11.28 -11.80
CA ILE A 36 -3.60 -11.38 -13.13
C ILE A 36 -4.52 -12.59 -13.22
N ASP A 37 -4.05 -13.76 -12.77
CA ASP A 37 -4.85 -14.99 -12.75
C ASP A 37 -6.10 -14.84 -11.87
N GLN A 38 -5.96 -14.22 -10.69
CA GLN A 38 -7.10 -13.97 -9.81
C GLN A 38 -8.13 -13.02 -10.43
N CYS A 39 -7.72 -11.95 -11.10
CA CYS A 39 -8.64 -11.07 -11.82
C CYS A 39 -9.45 -11.86 -12.87
N MET A 40 -8.78 -12.67 -13.70
CA MET A 40 -9.45 -13.54 -14.67
C MET A 40 -10.46 -14.48 -13.97
N GLN A 41 -10.04 -15.16 -12.90
CA GLN A 41 -10.91 -16.06 -12.16
C GLN A 41 -12.14 -15.35 -11.58
N PHE A 42 -12.01 -14.11 -11.10
CA PHE A 42 -13.15 -13.34 -10.60
C PHE A 42 -14.18 -13.08 -11.69
N GLN A 43 -13.75 -12.74 -12.92
CA GLN A 43 -14.67 -12.57 -14.04
C GLN A 43 -15.40 -13.87 -14.38
N VAL A 44 -14.66 -14.97 -14.58
CA VAL A 44 -15.22 -16.28 -14.94
C VAL A 44 -16.20 -16.77 -13.88
N ARG A 45 -15.81 -16.69 -12.59
CA ARG A 45 -16.69 -17.08 -11.48
C ARG A 45 -17.93 -16.19 -11.41
N THR A 46 -17.80 -14.89 -11.67
CA THR A 46 -18.95 -13.98 -11.68
C THR A 46 -19.94 -14.33 -12.78
N GLN A 47 -19.49 -14.77 -13.96
CA GLN A 47 -20.37 -15.26 -15.02
C GLN A 47 -21.15 -16.51 -14.59
N VAL A 48 -20.49 -17.47 -13.94
CA VAL A 48 -21.16 -18.67 -13.40
C VAL A 48 -22.19 -18.30 -12.32
N MET A 49 -21.82 -17.39 -11.41
CA MET A 49 -22.71 -16.93 -10.35
C MET A 49 -23.89 -16.12 -10.88
N SER A 50 -23.70 -15.35 -11.95
CA SER A 50 -24.77 -14.63 -12.64
C SER A 50 -25.79 -15.59 -13.26
N ALA A 51 -25.34 -16.65 -13.94
CA ALA A 51 -26.23 -17.68 -14.47
C ALA A 51 -27.01 -18.39 -13.37
N ARG A 52 -26.36 -18.68 -12.24
CA ARG A 52 -27.02 -19.23 -11.05
C ARG A 52 -28.03 -18.27 -10.43
N TYR A 53 -27.70 -16.99 -10.34
CA TYR A 53 -28.60 -15.98 -9.81
C TYR A 53 -29.87 -15.86 -10.67
N GLN A 54 -29.71 -15.89 -11.99
CA GLN A 54 -30.84 -15.91 -12.91
C GLN A 54 -31.72 -17.15 -12.69
N SER A 55 -31.14 -18.35 -12.53
CA SER A 55 -31.94 -19.56 -12.37
C SER A 55 -32.69 -19.62 -11.04
N GLU A 56 -32.12 -19.08 -9.96
CA GLU A 56 -32.71 -19.10 -8.62
C GLU A 56 -33.74 -17.98 -8.40
N VAL A 57 -33.46 -16.78 -8.90
CA VAL A 57 -34.24 -15.56 -8.56
C VAL A 57 -35.01 -15.01 -9.76
N ASN A 58 -34.81 -15.58 -10.95
CA ASN A 58 -35.41 -15.12 -12.22
C ASN A 58 -35.16 -13.63 -12.50
N ARG A 59 -33.95 -13.16 -12.16
CA ARG A 59 -33.49 -11.78 -12.39
C ARG A 59 -32.16 -11.80 -13.13
N PHE A 60 -32.01 -10.87 -14.07
CA PHE A 60 -30.80 -10.74 -14.87
C PHE A 60 -29.80 -9.78 -14.22
N ASN A 61 -28.54 -10.18 -14.15
CA ASN A 61 -27.39 -9.31 -13.91
C ASN A 61 -26.36 -9.57 -15.01
N TYR A 62 -26.06 -8.58 -15.84
CA TYR A 62 -25.18 -8.79 -16.99
C TYR A 62 -23.72 -8.61 -16.60
N VAL A 63 -22.91 -9.61 -16.92
CA VAL A 63 -21.45 -9.55 -16.78
C VAL A 63 -20.86 -9.10 -18.12
N THR A 64 -20.19 -7.95 -18.13
CA THR A 64 -19.68 -7.33 -19.37
C THR A 64 -18.15 -7.22 -19.36
N PRO A 65 -17.50 -7.05 -20.52
CA PRO A 65 -16.09 -6.71 -20.54
C PRO A 65 -15.78 -5.40 -19.81
N THR A 66 -16.69 -4.43 -19.84
CA THR A 66 -16.52 -3.16 -19.11
C THR A 66 -16.43 -3.35 -17.61
N SER A 67 -17.27 -4.22 -17.01
CA SER A 67 -17.20 -4.50 -15.57
C SER A 67 -15.87 -5.16 -15.17
N TYR A 68 -15.24 -5.90 -16.08
CA TYR A 68 -13.90 -6.46 -15.86
C TYR A 68 -12.81 -5.38 -15.84
N LEU A 69 -12.86 -4.44 -16.79
CA LEU A 69 -11.92 -3.32 -16.83
C LEU A 69 -12.08 -2.41 -15.60
N GLU A 70 -13.32 -2.22 -15.13
CA GLU A 70 -13.61 -1.50 -13.89
C GLU A 70 -13.03 -2.23 -12.68
N LEU A 71 -13.21 -3.55 -12.57
CA LEU A 71 -12.62 -4.37 -11.50
C LEU A 71 -11.10 -4.14 -11.41
N ILE A 72 -10.39 -4.21 -12.53
CA ILE A 72 -8.94 -4.02 -12.59
C ILE A 72 -8.56 -2.59 -12.19
N SER A 73 -9.26 -1.59 -12.72
CA SER A 73 -9.03 -0.19 -12.40
C SER A 73 -9.23 0.11 -10.90
N THR A 74 -10.33 -0.39 -10.33
CA THR A 74 -10.62 -0.25 -8.90
C THR A 74 -9.57 -0.95 -8.05
N PHE A 75 -9.15 -2.17 -8.42
CA PHE A 75 -8.08 -2.87 -7.73
C PHE A 75 -6.78 -2.06 -7.72
N LYS A 76 -6.36 -1.53 -8.87
CA LYS A 76 -5.15 -0.71 -9.00
C LYS A 76 -5.23 0.56 -8.14
N SER A 77 -6.37 1.25 -8.17
CA SER A 77 -6.61 2.44 -7.34
C SER A 77 -6.51 2.11 -5.84
N LEU A 78 -7.21 1.07 -5.41
CA LEU A 78 -7.22 0.64 -4.01
C LEU A 78 -5.82 0.24 -3.53
N LEU A 79 -5.07 -0.47 -4.36
CA LEU A 79 -3.70 -0.88 -4.04
C LEU A 79 -2.79 0.33 -3.82
N ASN A 80 -2.90 1.36 -4.66
CA ASN A 80 -2.13 2.59 -4.50
C ASN A 80 -2.47 3.33 -3.20
N VAL A 81 -3.76 3.46 -2.88
CA VAL A 81 -4.21 4.04 -1.61
C VAL A 81 -3.61 3.28 -0.43
N LYS A 82 -3.64 1.94 -0.46
CA LYS A 82 -3.07 1.12 0.63
C LYS A 82 -1.55 1.20 0.71
N LYS A 83 -0.85 1.28 -0.41
CA LYS A 83 0.60 1.51 -0.43
C LYS A 83 0.96 2.86 0.19
N GLU A 84 0.20 3.91 -0.11
CA GLU A 84 0.40 5.25 0.45
C GLU A 84 0.13 5.28 1.96
N GLU A 85 -0.98 4.70 2.41
CA GLU A 85 -1.31 4.60 3.84
C GLU A 85 -0.18 3.93 4.64
N VAL A 86 0.29 2.77 4.17
CA VAL A 86 1.37 2.01 4.81
C VAL A 86 2.71 2.76 4.72
N GLY A 87 3.02 3.33 3.55
CA GLY A 87 4.25 4.10 3.34
C GLY A 87 4.33 5.34 4.23
N SER A 88 3.23 6.07 4.37
CA SER A 88 3.11 7.23 5.26
C SER A 88 3.27 6.83 6.73
N ALA A 89 2.62 5.74 7.17
CA ALA A 89 2.79 5.22 8.52
C ALA A 89 4.26 4.83 8.80
N LYS A 90 4.91 4.13 7.86
CA LYS A 90 6.32 3.76 7.95
C LYS A 90 7.22 5.00 8.07
N SER A 91 7.04 5.99 7.20
CA SER A 91 7.82 7.24 7.22
C SER A 91 7.70 7.97 8.57
N ARG A 92 6.49 8.01 9.15
CA ARG A 92 6.26 8.59 10.49
C ARG A 92 7.06 7.86 11.56
N TYR A 93 7.14 6.53 11.53
CA TYR A 93 7.93 5.76 12.47
C TYR A 93 9.43 6.00 12.30
N GLU A 94 9.92 6.06 11.06
CA GLU A 94 11.34 6.34 10.77
C GLU A 94 11.75 7.73 11.28
N VAL A 95 10.94 8.75 11.01
CA VAL A 95 11.16 10.12 11.52
C VAL A 95 11.09 10.14 13.06
N GLY A 96 10.12 9.45 13.65
CA GLY A 96 9.98 9.36 15.10
C GLY A 96 11.19 8.72 15.77
N LEU A 97 11.68 7.62 15.20
CA LEU A 97 12.87 6.92 15.69
C LEU A 97 14.13 7.80 15.58
N GLY A 98 14.31 8.49 14.46
CA GLY A 98 15.43 9.42 14.29
C GLY A 98 15.42 10.55 15.33
N LYS A 99 14.25 11.10 15.65
CA LYS A 99 14.12 12.11 16.72
C LYS A 99 14.46 11.55 18.11
N LEU A 100 14.06 10.32 18.41
CA LEU A 100 14.40 9.68 19.68
C LEU A 100 15.91 9.47 19.83
N LEU A 101 16.58 9.04 18.75
CA LEU A 101 18.04 8.88 18.74
C LEU A 101 18.75 10.22 18.95
N SER A 102 18.35 11.26 18.22
CA SER A 102 18.92 12.62 18.40
C SER A 102 18.72 13.13 19.83
N CYS A 103 17.54 12.94 20.41
CA CYS A 103 17.28 13.36 21.78
C CYS A 103 18.14 12.58 22.80
N ALA A 104 18.38 11.29 22.56
CA ALA A 104 19.27 10.50 23.40
C ALA A 104 20.73 10.99 23.33
N GLU A 105 21.20 11.37 22.14
CA GLU A 105 22.51 11.99 21.93
C GLU A 105 22.60 13.35 22.66
N ASP A 106 21.60 14.20 22.52
CA ASP A 106 21.54 15.50 23.20
C ASP A 106 21.57 15.34 24.73
N VAL A 107 20.82 14.37 25.27
CA VAL A 107 20.82 14.07 26.71
C VAL A 107 22.19 13.61 27.18
N ALA A 108 22.87 12.73 26.43
CA ALA A 108 24.22 12.28 26.77
C ALA A 108 25.22 13.45 26.80
N VAL A 109 25.11 14.42 25.89
CA VAL A 109 25.95 15.63 25.89
C VAL A 109 25.65 16.49 27.13
N MET A 110 24.37 16.75 27.42
CA MET A 110 23.96 17.55 28.58
C MET A 110 24.40 16.92 29.91
N GLU A 111 24.39 15.58 30.02
CA GLU A 111 24.88 14.87 31.20
C GLU A 111 26.37 15.14 31.45
N VAL A 112 27.19 15.11 30.39
CA VAL A 112 28.63 15.44 30.49
C VAL A 112 28.81 16.90 30.90
N GLU A 113 28.14 17.83 30.24
CA GLU A 113 28.24 19.26 30.55
C GLU A 113 27.84 19.57 32.00
N LEU A 114 26.78 18.92 32.52
CA LEU A 114 26.36 19.06 33.91
C LEU A 114 27.42 18.54 34.90
N THR A 115 28.05 17.40 34.60
CA THR A 115 29.12 16.87 35.46
C THR A 115 30.34 17.78 35.49
N ASP A 116 30.69 18.41 34.38
CA ASP A 116 31.82 19.33 34.28
C ASP A 116 31.54 20.70 34.97
N LEU A 117 30.30 21.18 34.93
CA LEU A 117 29.91 22.45 35.55
C LEU A 117 29.76 22.38 37.07
N GLN A 118 29.42 21.22 37.65
CA GLN A 118 29.28 21.03 39.09
C GLN A 118 30.49 21.49 39.94
N PRO A 119 31.74 21.09 39.66
CA PRO A 119 32.90 21.53 40.45
C PRO A 119 33.19 23.03 40.29
N VAL A 120 32.95 23.59 39.11
CA VAL A 120 33.14 25.03 38.85
C VAL A 120 32.18 25.86 39.69
N LEU A 121 30.91 25.45 39.77
CA LEU A 121 29.90 26.09 40.61
C LEU A 121 30.27 26.06 42.09
N LYS A 122 30.66 24.89 42.62
CA LYS A 122 31.10 24.76 44.02
C LYS A 122 32.26 25.69 44.35
N LYS A 123 33.22 25.83 43.44
CA LYS A 123 34.38 26.71 43.64
C LYS A 123 33.96 28.17 43.68
N LYS A 124 33.14 28.61 42.72
CA LYS A 124 32.63 29.99 42.68
C LYS A 124 31.74 30.35 43.86
N THR A 125 30.91 29.43 44.36
CA THR A 125 30.10 29.68 45.55
C THR A 125 30.94 29.82 46.81
N GLY A 126 32.00 29.00 46.96
CA GLY A 126 32.94 29.12 48.08
C GLY A 126 33.70 30.46 48.03
N GLU A 127 34.14 30.89 46.86
CA GLU A 127 34.81 32.19 46.68
C GLU A 127 33.91 33.40 47.02
N VAL A 128 32.58 33.28 46.88
CA VAL A 128 31.63 34.34 47.23
C VAL A 128 31.28 34.34 48.72
N GLU A 129 31.29 33.18 49.41
CA GLU A 129 31.08 33.10 50.85
C GLU A 129 32.29 33.59 51.68
N GLU A 130 33.49 33.59 51.09
CA GLU A 130 34.71 34.14 51.71
C GLU A 130 34.85 35.67 51.55
N LEU A 131 33.94 36.32 50.79
CA LEU A 131 33.87 37.78 50.59
C LEU A 131 32.84 38.44 51.53
#